data_AF-A0A7J2UYB9-F1
#
_entry.id   AF-A0A7J2UYB9-F1
#
_cell.length_a   1.000
_cell.length_b   1.000
_cell.length_c   1.000
_cell.angle_alpha   90.00
_cell.angle_beta   90.00
_cell.angle_gamma   90.00
#
_symmetry.space_group_name_H-M   'P 1'
#
loop_
_entity.id
_entity.type
_entity.pdbx_description
1 polymer ?
#
loop_
_entity_poly.entity_id
_entity_poly.type
_entity_poly.pdbx_seq_one_letter_code
_entity_poly.pdbx_strand_id
1 'polypeptide(L)'
;MAKNTGRRVRRRLLTAFLGITATILGVAIGIASFLRLTQRPPAEAPKPTPAPVTPTPTPADISASRVDSVPIDPDDPKWNLVREVEFTLDPQAMVRPFEPSPGVKSVKVKALYDAENIAFRIEWADKTPDFGLDVDRFSDRCAVMLLKYPIPDELAGKAWMMGTPEYPATMLVWEARLQLEAEKGLQDITDMFPNIAIDAYPPYKGTVKEAEPKPIRIGEVKGEEVYLAAFAAGNPINRVRLERKYIEKIIGKGPGTIVTARTQDANGKG
;
A
#
# COMPACT_ATOMS: atom_id res chain seq x y z
N MET A 1 -77.71 60.11 21.78
CA MET A 1 -76.44 60.46 21.11
C MET A 1 -75.81 59.22 20.46
N ALA A 2 -75.46 59.34 19.18
CA ALA A 2 -74.42 58.63 18.43
C ALA A 2 -74.46 57.09 18.26
N LYS A 3 -75.24 56.57 17.31
CA LYS A 3 -74.94 55.32 16.59
C LYS A 3 -75.48 55.36 15.14
N ASN A 4 -74.83 56.09 14.23
CA ASN A 4 -75.09 55.89 12.79
C ASN A 4 -73.93 56.25 11.83
N THR A 5 -72.68 56.12 12.29
CA THR A 5 -71.46 56.51 11.52
C THR A 5 -70.50 55.35 11.27
N GLY A 6 -70.95 54.09 11.38
CA GLY A 6 -70.08 52.90 11.24
C GLY A 6 -70.16 52.15 9.91
N ARG A 7 -71.20 52.35 9.09
CA ARG A 7 -71.47 51.46 7.94
C ARG A 7 -71.01 51.97 6.57
N ARG A 8 -70.75 53.27 6.40
CA ARG A 8 -70.26 53.85 5.12
C ARG A 8 -68.74 53.83 4.95
N VAL A 9 -67.96 53.76 6.04
CA VAL A 9 -66.49 53.77 5.97
C VAL A 9 -65.90 52.42 5.57
N ARG A 10 -66.52 51.29 5.98
CA ARG A 10 -66.04 49.94 5.65
C ARG A 10 -66.16 49.55 4.17
N ARG A 11 -67.08 50.14 3.40
CA ARG A 11 -67.25 49.81 1.97
C ARG A 11 -66.26 50.54 1.05
N ARG A 12 -65.70 51.69 1.44
CA ARG A 12 -64.72 52.42 0.61
C ARG A 12 -63.28 51.91 0.78
N LEU A 13 -62.95 51.31 1.92
CA LEU A 13 -61.62 50.74 2.18
C LEU A 13 -61.38 49.39 1.49
N LEU A 14 -62.42 48.57 1.32
CA LEU A 14 -62.29 47.26 0.65
C LEU A 14 -62.09 47.37 -0.87
N THR A 15 -62.66 48.39 -1.52
CA THR A 15 -62.47 48.61 -2.97
C THR A 15 -61.12 49.23 -3.31
N ALA A 16 -60.46 49.91 -2.37
CA ALA A 16 -59.12 50.49 -2.60
C ALA A 16 -57.99 49.44 -2.50
N PHE A 17 -58.12 48.43 -1.62
CA PHE A 17 -57.12 47.38 -1.46
C PHE A 17 -57.11 46.34 -2.59
N LEU A 18 -58.25 46.09 -3.25
CA LEU A 18 -58.31 45.21 -4.42
C LEU A 18 -57.75 45.84 -5.71
N GLY A 19 -57.74 47.18 -5.82
CA GLY A 19 -57.18 47.86 -7.00
C GLY A 19 -55.64 47.91 -7.01
N ILE A 20 -55.01 48.03 -5.83
CA ILE A 20 -53.55 48.18 -5.70
C ILE A 20 -52.82 46.83 -5.81
N THR A 21 -53.45 45.73 -5.39
CA THR A 21 -52.87 44.39 -5.52
C THR A 21 -52.86 43.89 -6.96
N ALA A 22 -53.86 44.23 -7.77
CA ALA A 22 -53.93 43.84 -9.17
C ALA A 22 -52.90 44.57 -10.06
N THR A 23 -52.55 45.82 -9.75
CA THR A 23 -51.57 46.61 -10.53
C THR A 23 -50.12 46.20 -10.24
N ILE A 24 -49.78 45.85 -9.00
CA ILE A 24 -48.43 45.38 -8.64
C ILE A 24 -48.15 44.00 -9.29
N LEU A 25 -49.16 43.13 -9.38
CA LEU A 25 -49.01 41.82 -10.01
C LEU A 25 -48.85 41.92 -11.53
N GLY A 26 -49.57 42.83 -12.19
CA GLY A 26 -49.44 43.07 -13.63
C GLY A 26 -48.07 43.62 -14.05
N VAL A 27 -47.50 44.55 -13.27
CA VAL A 27 -46.17 45.11 -13.53
C VAL A 27 -45.06 44.06 -13.28
N ALA A 28 -45.19 43.23 -12.24
CA ALA A 28 -44.22 42.17 -11.96
C ALA A 28 -44.20 41.09 -13.05
N ILE A 29 -45.36 40.70 -13.58
CA ILE A 29 -45.46 39.72 -14.69
C ILE A 29 -44.92 40.33 -16.00
N GLY A 30 -45.18 41.62 -16.25
CA GLY A 30 -44.64 42.34 -17.40
C GLY A 30 -43.11 42.44 -17.39
N ILE A 31 -42.52 42.79 -16.24
CA ILE A 31 -41.06 42.89 -16.08
C ILE A 31 -40.40 41.50 -16.18
N ALA A 32 -41.00 40.46 -15.57
CA ALA A 32 -40.46 39.10 -15.68
C ALA A 32 -40.50 38.55 -17.11
N SER A 33 -41.54 38.89 -17.87
CA SER A 33 -41.68 38.48 -19.28
C SER A 33 -40.73 39.25 -20.20
N PHE A 34 -40.52 40.55 -19.96
CA PHE A 34 -39.57 41.36 -20.71
C PHE A 34 -38.12 40.96 -20.43
N LEU A 35 -37.78 40.63 -19.17
CA LEU A 35 -36.46 40.08 -18.82
C LEU A 35 -36.22 38.70 -19.46
N ARG A 36 -37.25 37.83 -19.54
CA ARG A 36 -37.14 36.55 -20.26
C ARG A 36 -36.98 36.68 -21.78
N LEU A 37 -37.51 37.74 -22.39
CA LEU A 37 -37.38 37.99 -23.83
C LEU A 37 -36.05 38.67 -24.21
N THR A 38 -35.41 39.37 -23.28
CA THR A 38 -34.15 40.10 -23.50
C THR A 38 -32.92 39.35 -23.01
N GLN A 39 -33.08 38.42 -22.07
CA GLN A 39 -32.03 37.48 -21.71
C GLN A 39 -31.93 36.42 -22.82
N ARG A 40 -30.89 36.54 -23.65
CA ARG A 40 -30.42 35.38 -24.43
C ARG A 40 -30.22 34.22 -23.45
N PRO A 41 -30.70 33.01 -23.76
CA PRO A 41 -30.43 31.86 -22.92
C PRO A 41 -28.92 31.79 -22.70
N PRO A 42 -28.43 31.58 -21.45
CA PRO A 42 -27.02 31.38 -21.23
C PRO A 42 -26.58 30.26 -22.17
N ALA A 43 -25.54 30.51 -22.96
CA ALA A 43 -24.97 29.47 -23.82
C ALA A 43 -24.76 28.24 -22.94
N GLU A 44 -25.33 27.10 -23.34
CA GLU A 44 -25.16 25.83 -22.65
C GLU A 44 -23.66 25.62 -22.51
N ALA A 45 -23.13 25.76 -21.29
CA ALA A 45 -21.74 25.44 -21.03
C ALA A 45 -21.53 24.01 -21.53
N PRO A 46 -20.48 23.73 -22.32
CA PRO A 46 -20.26 22.39 -22.82
C PRO A 46 -20.26 21.45 -21.62
N LYS A 47 -21.18 20.47 -21.62
CA LYS A 47 -21.20 19.41 -20.61
C LYS A 47 -19.76 18.92 -20.47
N PRO A 48 -19.18 18.83 -19.26
CA PRO A 48 -17.85 18.28 -19.11
C PRO A 48 -17.88 16.91 -19.80
N THR A 49 -17.09 16.78 -20.86
CA THR A 49 -16.86 15.49 -21.51
C THR A 49 -16.59 14.50 -20.40
N PRO A 50 -17.32 13.38 -20.29
CA PRO A 50 -16.96 12.37 -19.31
C PRO A 50 -15.48 12.07 -19.54
N ALA A 51 -14.66 12.29 -18.51
CA ALA A 51 -13.26 11.90 -18.55
C ALA A 51 -13.21 10.47 -19.08
N PRO A 52 -12.27 10.13 -19.98
CA PRO A 52 -12.16 8.76 -20.48
C PRO A 52 -12.21 7.84 -19.28
N VAL A 53 -13.27 7.03 -19.21
CA VAL A 53 -13.40 5.99 -18.20
C VAL A 53 -12.19 5.11 -18.41
N THR A 54 -11.17 5.26 -17.56
CA THR A 54 -10.11 4.27 -17.50
C THR A 54 -10.83 2.98 -17.19
N PRO A 55 -10.75 1.94 -18.06
CA PRO A 55 -11.41 0.69 -17.76
C PRO A 55 -10.94 0.26 -16.38
N THR A 56 -11.87 0.08 -15.44
CA THR A 56 -11.58 -0.56 -14.16
C THR A 56 -10.83 -1.85 -14.49
N PRO A 57 -9.59 -2.05 -14.03
CA PRO A 57 -8.88 -3.29 -14.31
C PRO A 57 -9.77 -4.42 -13.81
N THR A 58 -10.16 -5.30 -14.72
CA THR A 58 -10.78 -6.57 -14.30
C THR A 58 -9.77 -7.22 -13.36
N PRO A 59 -10.17 -7.68 -12.16
CA PRO A 59 -9.25 -8.38 -11.27
C PRO A 59 -8.59 -9.49 -12.07
N ALA A 60 -7.27 -9.39 -12.23
CA ALA A 60 -6.54 -10.39 -12.96
C ALA A 60 -6.50 -11.62 -12.06
N ASP A 61 -7.22 -12.68 -12.42
CA ASP A 61 -7.17 -13.93 -11.66
C ASP A 61 -6.05 -14.82 -12.20
N ILE A 62 -5.32 -15.46 -11.28
CA ILE A 62 -4.32 -16.46 -11.60
C ILE A 62 -4.73 -17.83 -11.05
N SER A 63 -4.53 -18.87 -11.85
CA SER A 63 -4.70 -20.26 -11.43
C SER A 63 -3.35 -20.95 -11.38
N ALA A 64 -3.02 -21.55 -10.24
CA ALA A 64 -1.80 -22.33 -10.09
C ALA A 64 -1.89 -23.65 -10.86
N SER A 65 -0.81 -24.05 -11.54
CA SER A 65 -0.75 -25.34 -12.25
C SER A 65 -0.04 -26.40 -11.40
N ARG A 66 -0.52 -27.66 -11.48
CA ARG A 66 0.06 -28.75 -10.71
C ARG A 66 1.37 -29.25 -11.34
N VAL A 67 2.39 -29.45 -10.51
CA VAL A 67 3.66 -30.07 -10.88
C VAL A 67 4.01 -31.20 -9.92
N ASP A 68 5.05 -31.94 -10.27
CA ASP A 68 5.69 -32.98 -9.47
C ASP A 68 6.41 -32.41 -8.24
N SER A 69 7.15 -31.33 -8.43
CA SER A 69 7.78 -30.54 -7.37
C SER A 69 7.85 -29.07 -7.76
N VAL A 70 7.55 -28.17 -6.81
CA VAL A 70 7.72 -26.74 -7.05
C VAL A 70 9.21 -26.36 -7.12
N PRO A 71 9.63 -25.57 -8.13
CA PRO A 71 11.00 -25.08 -8.20
C PRO A 71 11.25 -23.94 -7.19
N ILE A 72 12.46 -23.88 -6.64
CA ILE A 72 12.92 -22.76 -5.80
C ILE A 72 13.64 -21.70 -6.64
N ASP A 73 14.30 -22.11 -7.71
CA ASP A 73 15.03 -21.18 -8.57
C ASP A 73 14.06 -20.41 -9.49
N PRO A 74 14.14 -19.06 -9.54
CA PRO A 74 13.29 -18.25 -10.41
C PRO A 74 13.54 -18.51 -11.91
N ASP A 75 14.70 -19.04 -12.30
CA ASP A 75 15.07 -19.33 -13.68
C ASP A 75 14.76 -20.78 -14.11
N ASP A 76 14.10 -21.57 -13.24
CA ASP A 76 13.76 -22.95 -13.55
C ASP A 76 12.85 -23.05 -14.80
N PRO A 77 13.17 -23.93 -15.78
CA PRO A 77 12.37 -24.09 -16.99
C PRO A 77 10.90 -24.46 -16.76
N LYS A 78 10.54 -25.03 -15.61
CA LYS A 78 9.14 -25.31 -15.23
C LYS A 78 8.26 -24.06 -15.28
N TRP A 79 8.81 -22.87 -15.01
CA TRP A 79 8.09 -21.61 -15.11
C TRP A 79 7.69 -21.23 -16.55
N ASN A 80 8.31 -21.81 -17.57
CA ASN A 80 7.96 -21.55 -18.97
C ASN A 80 6.71 -22.32 -19.42
N LEU A 81 6.26 -23.28 -18.62
CA LEU A 81 5.12 -24.14 -18.92
C LEU A 81 3.78 -23.61 -18.39
N VAL A 82 3.80 -22.47 -17.69
CA VAL A 82 2.61 -21.91 -17.03
C VAL A 82 2.29 -20.51 -17.51
N ARG A 83 1.00 -20.18 -17.40
CA ARG A 83 0.48 -18.86 -17.75
C ARG A 83 1.08 -17.80 -16.83
N GLU A 84 1.62 -16.75 -17.45
CA GLU A 84 1.94 -15.49 -16.80
C GLU A 84 0.71 -14.59 -16.76
N VAL A 85 0.50 -13.94 -15.63
CA VAL A 85 -0.55 -12.93 -15.45
C VAL A 85 0.09 -11.66 -14.93
N GLU A 86 -0.16 -10.54 -15.60
CA GLU A 86 0.27 -9.23 -15.13
C GLU A 86 -0.80 -8.63 -14.21
N PHE A 87 -0.37 -8.23 -13.02
CA PHE A 87 -1.18 -7.56 -12.01
C PHE A 87 -0.74 -6.09 -11.93
N THR A 88 -1.70 -5.18 -12.07
CA THR A 88 -1.47 -3.77 -11.72
C THR A 88 -1.51 -3.61 -10.20
N LEU A 89 -0.55 -2.88 -9.63
CA LEU A 89 -0.50 -2.57 -8.21
C LEU A 89 -1.17 -1.23 -7.94
N ASP A 90 -2.07 -1.21 -6.96
CA ASP A 90 -2.67 0.02 -6.49
C ASP A 90 -1.74 0.75 -5.51
N PRO A 91 -1.67 2.09 -5.56
CA PRO A 91 -0.90 2.88 -4.62
C PRO A 91 -1.46 2.74 -3.20
N GLN A 92 -0.57 2.68 -2.21
CA GLN A 92 -0.97 2.74 -0.80
C GLN A 92 -1.28 4.19 -0.39
N ALA A 93 -2.48 4.66 -0.73
CA ALA A 93 -2.92 6.04 -0.48
C ALA A 93 -3.89 6.20 0.72
N MET A 94 -4.08 5.15 1.52
CA MET A 94 -5.04 5.17 2.63
C MET A 94 -4.50 5.73 3.95
N VAL A 95 -3.21 5.55 4.23
CA VAL A 95 -2.56 5.97 5.49
C VAL A 95 -1.25 6.68 5.16
N ARG A 96 -0.88 7.71 5.94
CA ARG A 96 0.39 8.41 5.76
C ARG A 96 1.58 7.49 6.13
N PRO A 97 2.73 7.62 5.45
CA PRO A 97 3.00 8.51 4.32
C PRO A 97 2.28 8.05 3.04
N PHE A 98 1.67 8.98 2.30
CA PHE A 98 1.01 8.66 1.04
C PHE A 98 2.04 8.61 -0.08
N GLU A 99 2.03 7.52 -0.85
CA GLU A 99 2.79 7.42 -2.10
C GLU A 99 1.82 7.22 -3.27
N PRO A 100 1.37 8.30 -3.94
CA PRO A 100 0.40 8.21 -5.03
C PRO A 100 1.01 7.68 -6.33
N SER A 101 2.33 7.66 -6.47
CA SER A 101 3.03 7.21 -7.68
C SER A 101 4.12 6.19 -7.31
N PRO A 102 3.74 4.94 -6.97
CA PRO A 102 4.71 3.90 -6.63
C PRO A 102 5.69 3.66 -7.78
N GLY A 103 6.95 3.38 -7.43
CA GLY A 103 8.02 3.09 -8.40
C GLY A 103 7.70 1.85 -9.24
N VAL A 104 7.10 0.83 -8.62
CA VAL A 104 6.62 -0.39 -9.28
C VAL A 104 5.09 -0.30 -9.43
N LYS A 105 4.63 -0.37 -10.68
CA LYS A 105 3.19 -0.22 -11.03
C LYS A 105 2.52 -1.52 -11.43
N SER A 106 3.30 -2.50 -11.86
CA SER A 106 2.80 -3.83 -12.19
C SER A 106 3.83 -4.89 -11.86
N VAL A 107 3.32 -6.10 -11.65
CA VAL A 107 4.12 -7.30 -11.43
C VAL A 107 3.57 -8.41 -12.31
N LYS A 108 4.46 -9.23 -12.84
CA LYS A 108 4.11 -10.47 -13.56
C LYS A 108 4.20 -11.63 -12.60
N VAL A 109 3.15 -12.44 -12.55
CA VAL A 109 3.04 -13.55 -11.62
C VAL A 109 2.78 -14.84 -12.39
N LYS A 110 3.49 -15.89 -11.97
CA LYS A 110 3.22 -17.29 -12.33
C LYS A 110 3.03 -18.08 -11.05
N ALA A 111 2.17 -19.10 -11.08
CA ALA A 111 1.86 -19.90 -9.90
C ALA A 111 1.92 -21.40 -10.21
N LEU A 112 2.59 -22.14 -9.34
CA LEU A 112 2.75 -23.58 -9.37
C LEU A 112 2.38 -24.17 -8.01
N TYR A 113 1.90 -25.42 -7.99
CA TYR A 113 1.71 -26.15 -6.75
C TYR A 113 2.03 -27.63 -6.92
N ASP A 114 2.45 -28.27 -5.83
CA ASP A 114 2.60 -29.72 -5.75
C ASP A 114 1.72 -30.28 -4.62
N ALA A 115 2.08 -31.43 -4.03
CA ALA A 115 1.30 -32.03 -2.96
C ALA A 115 1.40 -31.28 -1.60
N GLU A 116 2.48 -30.52 -1.40
CA GLU A 116 2.84 -29.93 -0.10
C GLU A 116 2.98 -28.40 -0.18
N ASN A 117 3.34 -27.87 -1.35
CA ASN A 117 3.77 -26.49 -1.51
C ASN A 117 3.01 -25.78 -2.63
N ILE A 118 2.89 -24.47 -2.48
CA ILE A 118 2.51 -23.54 -3.53
C ILE A 118 3.64 -22.54 -3.71
N ALA A 119 4.00 -22.25 -4.95
CA ALA A 119 5.07 -21.34 -5.32
C ALA A 119 4.55 -20.25 -6.26
N PHE A 120 5.08 -19.05 -6.06
CA PHE A 120 4.79 -17.87 -6.87
C PHE A 120 6.10 -17.33 -7.43
N ARG A 121 6.22 -17.24 -8.75
CA ARG A 121 7.30 -16.48 -9.40
C ARG A 121 6.76 -15.10 -9.69
N ILE A 122 7.41 -14.09 -9.13
CA ILE A 122 7.02 -12.69 -9.24
C ILE A 122 8.17 -11.94 -9.91
N GLU A 123 7.87 -11.20 -10.96
CA GLU A 123 8.83 -10.42 -11.73
C GLU A 123 8.31 -8.99 -11.85
N TRP A 124 9.17 -8.01 -11.60
CA TRP A 124 8.87 -6.59 -11.78
C TRP A 124 10.05 -5.88 -12.43
N ALA A 125 9.77 -4.76 -13.08
CA ALA A 125 10.81 -3.92 -13.64
C ALA A 125 11.42 -3.07 -12.53
N ASP A 126 12.73 -3.21 -12.34
CA ASP A 126 13.52 -2.39 -11.45
C ASP A 126 14.77 -1.87 -12.17
N LYS A 127 15.16 -0.62 -11.87
CA LYS A 127 16.35 -0.01 -12.45
C LYS A 127 17.58 -0.21 -11.59
N THR A 128 17.40 -0.37 -10.28
CA THR A 128 18.47 -0.46 -9.31
C THR A 128 18.19 -1.63 -8.38
N PRO A 129 19.12 -2.59 -8.23
CA PRO A 129 18.97 -3.59 -7.19
C PRO A 129 19.32 -2.96 -5.84
N ASP A 130 18.34 -2.90 -4.93
CA ASP A 130 18.48 -2.19 -3.66
C ASP A 130 18.57 -3.17 -2.47
N PHE A 131 19.77 -3.24 -1.89
CA PHE A 131 20.12 -4.08 -0.73
C PHE A 131 20.37 -3.26 0.55
N GLY A 132 20.07 -1.97 0.53
CA GLY A 132 20.57 -1.00 1.50
C GLY A 132 20.16 -1.24 2.96
N LEU A 133 21.09 -0.93 3.87
CA LEU A 133 20.87 -0.66 5.30
C LEU A 133 21.30 0.79 5.59
N ASP A 134 20.69 1.77 4.93
CA ASP A 134 20.97 3.17 5.23
C ASP A 134 19.69 3.86 5.72
N VAL A 135 19.82 5.03 6.35
CA VAL A 135 18.69 5.77 6.92
C VAL A 135 17.70 6.21 5.84
N ASP A 136 18.17 6.44 4.62
CA ASP A 136 17.39 6.87 3.46
C ASP A 136 17.34 5.85 2.32
N ARG A 137 17.92 4.66 2.50
CA ARG A 137 17.92 3.58 1.50
C ARG A 137 17.22 2.35 2.04
N PHE A 138 16.16 1.95 1.36
CA PHE A 138 15.37 0.78 1.70
C PHE A 138 15.72 -0.36 0.75
N SER A 139 15.74 -1.58 1.27
CA SER A 139 15.93 -2.77 0.43
C SER A 139 14.64 -3.11 -0.33
N ASP A 140 14.79 -3.69 -1.51
CA ASP A 140 13.67 -4.23 -2.29
C ASP A 140 12.96 -5.34 -1.53
N ARG A 141 11.62 -5.31 -1.59
CA ARG A 141 10.76 -6.28 -0.92
C ARG A 141 9.56 -6.61 -1.77
N CYS A 142 9.15 -7.87 -1.72
CA CYS A 142 7.94 -8.36 -2.34
C CYS A 142 7.16 -9.19 -1.31
N ALA A 143 5.84 -9.06 -1.30
CA ALA A 143 5.00 -9.81 -0.38
C ALA A 143 3.83 -10.48 -1.10
N VAL A 144 3.61 -11.76 -0.80
CA VAL A 144 2.39 -12.48 -1.18
C VAL A 144 1.51 -12.60 0.05
N MET A 145 0.29 -12.05 -0.02
CA MET A 145 -0.70 -12.18 1.03
C MET A 145 -1.66 -13.34 0.72
N LEU A 146 -1.71 -14.31 1.62
CA LEU A 146 -2.60 -15.46 1.58
C LEU A 146 -3.70 -15.29 2.62
N LEU A 147 -4.94 -15.37 2.17
CA LEU A 147 -6.11 -15.41 3.04
C LEU A 147 -6.69 -16.82 3.04
N LYS A 148 -7.17 -17.25 4.21
CA LYS A 148 -7.83 -18.55 4.34
C LYS A 148 -9.13 -18.55 3.53
N TYR A 149 -9.32 -19.50 2.64
CA TYR A 149 -10.59 -19.72 1.94
C TYR A 149 -11.41 -20.85 2.63
N PRO A 150 -12.75 -20.77 2.65
CA PRO A 150 -13.59 -19.64 2.26
C PRO A 150 -13.61 -18.51 3.31
N ILE A 151 -13.92 -17.29 2.87
CA ILE A 151 -14.18 -16.12 3.73
C ILE A 151 -15.61 -15.65 3.48
N PRO A 152 -16.39 -15.33 4.51
CA PRO A 152 -17.69 -14.68 4.34
C PRO A 152 -17.57 -13.35 3.59
N ASP A 153 -18.49 -13.07 2.68
CA ASP A 153 -18.46 -11.86 1.83
C ASP A 153 -18.37 -10.56 2.65
N GLU A 154 -19.04 -10.50 3.80
CA GLU A 154 -19.00 -9.36 4.73
C GLU A 154 -17.58 -9.06 5.27
N LEU A 155 -16.74 -10.08 5.37
CA LEU A 155 -15.37 -9.98 5.86
C LEU A 155 -14.34 -9.91 4.72
N ALA A 156 -14.65 -10.43 3.53
CA ALA A 156 -13.76 -10.38 2.37
C ALA A 156 -13.33 -8.94 2.03
N GLY A 157 -14.27 -7.99 2.09
CA GLY A 157 -14.00 -6.56 1.86
C GLY A 157 -13.13 -5.88 2.92
N LYS A 158 -12.81 -6.55 4.03
CA LYS A 158 -11.90 -6.06 5.09
C LYS A 158 -10.62 -6.89 5.17
N ALA A 159 -10.70 -8.18 4.87
CA ALA A 159 -9.59 -9.13 4.97
C ALA A 159 -8.42 -8.78 4.04
N TRP A 160 -8.66 -8.07 2.94
CA TRP A 160 -7.56 -7.56 2.08
C TRP A 160 -6.68 -6.53 2.81
N MET A 161 -7.17 -5.90 3.88
CA MET A 161 -6.41 -4.98 4.73
C MET A 161 -5.60 -5.76 5.79
N MET A 162 -4.87 -6.79 5.34
CA MET A 162 -4.00 -7.63 6.17
C MET A 162 -4.74 -8.54 7.17
N GLY A 163 -5.92 -9.03 6.78
CA GLY A 163 -6.73 -9.99 7.51
C GLY A 163 -7.70 -9.36 8.51
N THR A 164 -8.39 -10.22 9.27
CA THR A 164 -9.22 -9.87 10.42
C THR A 164 -8.85 -10.75 11.62
N PRO A 165 -9.31 -10.45 12.84
CA PRO A 165 -9.08 -11.32 14.00
C PRO A 165 -9.55 -12.76 13.78
N GLU A 166 -10.66 -12.95 13.06
CA GLU A 166 -11.27 -14.24 12.74
C GLU A 166 -10.63 -14.92 11.52
N TYR A 167 -10.20 -14.12 10.54
CA TYR A 167 -9.56 -14.58 9.30
C TYR A 167 -8.19 -13.90 9.14
N PRO A 168 -7.16 -14.37 9.88
CA PRO A 168 -5.82 -13.80 9.77
C PRO A 168 -5.25 -14.00 8.36
N ALA A 169 -4.52 -13.00 7.89
CA ALA A 169 -3.72 -13.08 6.68
C ALA A 169 -2.34 -13.66 7.01
N THR A 170 -1.87 -14.60 6.20
CA THR A 170 -0.46 -15.01 6.19
C THR A 170 0.22 -14.29 5.06
N MET A 171 1.31 -13.57 5.32
CA MET A 171 2.10 -12.94 4.26
C MET A 171 3.48 -13.56 4.21
N LEU A 172 3.94 -13.83 3.00
CA LEU A 172 5.29 -14.29 2.70
C LEU A 172 6.05 -13.10 2.15
N VAL A 173 7.03 -12.60 2.91
CA VAL A 173 7.77 -11.39 2.56
C VAL A 173 9.20 -11.77 2.18
N TRP A 174 9.54 -11.60 0.91
CA TRP A 174 10.91 -11.63 0.44
C TRP A 174 11.55 -10.26 0.59
N GLU A 175 12.83 -10.21 0.96
CA GLU A 175 13.63 -8.99 1.07
C GLU A 175 15.04 -9.24 0.51
N ALA A 176 15.48 -8.38 -0.42
CA ALA A 176 16.74 -8.55 -1.12
C ALA A 176 17.94 -8.56 -0.15
N ARG A 177 17.91 -7.73 0.89
CA ARG A 177 18.93 -7.71 1.95
C ARG A 177 19.02 -9.03 2.71
N LEU A 178 17.90 -9.65 3.04
CA LEU A 178 17.91 -10.95 3.74
C LEU A 178 18.55 -12.02 2.85
N GLN A 179 18.33 -11.95 1.54
CA GLN A 179 19.03 -12.80 0.57
C GLN A 179 20.53 -12.58 0.57
N LEU A 180 20.97 -11.32 0.46
CA LEU A 180 22.38 -10.96 0.52
C LEU A 180 23.05 -11.47 1.80
N GLU A 181 22.42 -11.26 2.96
CA GLU A 181 22.94 -11.68 4.27
C GLU A 181 23.05 -13.19 4.41
N ALA A 182 22.10 -13.93 3.85
CA ALA A 182 22.09 -15.38 3.96
C ALA A 182 23.04 -16.06 2.96
N GLU A 183 23.31 -15.42 1.80
CA GLU A 183 24.32 -15.88 0.83
C GLU A 183 25.75 -15.49 1.24
N LYS A 184 25.98 -14.26 1.70
CA LYS A 184 27.33 -13.70 1.96
C LYS A 184 27.68 -13.60 3.45
N GLY A 185 26.75 -13.88 4.36
CA GLY A 185 26.89 -13.62 5.78
C GLY A 185 26.32 -12.27 6.19
N LEU A 186 26.10 -12.07 7.50
CA LEU A 186 25.56 -10.82 8.04
C LEU A 186 26.43 -9.64 7.59
N GLN A 187 25.80 -8.64 7.00
CA GLN A 187 26.50 -7.47 6.46
C GLN A 187 26.94 -6.57 7.61
N ASP A 188 28.21 -6.16 7.58
CA ASP A 188 28.77 -5.17 8.49
C ASP A 188 28.93 -3.81 7.80
N ILE A 189 29.18 -2.75 8.58
CA ILE A 189 29.38 -1.39 8.07
C ILE A 189 30.54 -1.31 7.06
N THR A 190 31.54 -2.18 7.22
CA THR A 190 32.70 -2.26 6.33
C THR A 190 32.38 -2.92 4.98
N ASP A 191 31.42 -3.85 4.94
CA ASP A 191 30.98 -4.48 3.69
C ASP A 191 30.12 -3.50 2.88
N MET A 192 29.35 -2.65 3.56
CA MET A 192 28.48 -1.64 2.94
C MET A 192 29.23 -0.39 2.49
N PHE A 193 30.16 0.07 3.31
CA PHE A 193 30.96 1.27 3.08
C PHE A 193 32.44 0.84 3.01
N PRO A 194 32.88 0.22 1.91
CA PRO A 194 34.25 -0.30 1.79
C PRO A 194 35.32 0.79 1.90
N ASN A 195 34.94 2.05 1.71
CA ASN A 195 35.81 3.23 1.83
C ASN A 195 35.61 3.98 3.16
N ILE A 196 34.97 3.36 4.16
CA ILE A 196 34.80 4.00 5.48
C ILE A 196 36.17 4.12 6.16
N ALA A 197 36.51 5.34 6.58
CA ALA A 197 37.67 5.58 7.42
C ALA A 197 37.19 5.63 8.87
N ILE A 198 37.75 4.76 9.71
CA ILE A 198 37.58 4.84 11.14
C ILE A 198 38.55 5.92 11.63
N ASP A 199 38.03 7.08 12.02
CA ASP A 199 38.84 8.10 12.68
C ASP A 199 39.17 7.59 14.10
N ALA A 200 40.46 7.50 14.41
CA ALA A 200 40.93 6.87 15.63
C ALA A 200 40.44 7.65 16.85
N TYR A 201 39.76 6.97 17.77
CA TYR A 201 39.29 7.60 19.01
C TYR A 201 40.52 8.02 19.85
N PRO A 202 40.60 9.27 20.36
CA PRO A 202 41.87 9.84 20.82
C PRO A 202 42.10 9.69 22.33
N PRO A 203 42.34 8.47 22.84
CA PRO A 203 43.32 8.35 23.93
C PRO A 203 44.54 7.49 23.59
N TYR A 204 44.53 6.77 22.47
CA TYR A 204 45.68 5.93 22.07
C TYR A 204 46.62 6.69 21.14
N LYS A 205 47.70 7.23 21.70
CA LYS A 205 48.84 7.75 20.93
C LYS A 205 49.63 6.59 20.33
N GLY A 206 49.48 6.35 19.04
CA GLY A 206 50.31 5.44 18.26
C GLY A 206 49.80 5.31 16.83
N THR A 207 50.70 5.18 15.85
CA THR A 207 50.33 4.80 14.49
C THR A 207 49.79 3.38 14.53
N VAL A 208 48.48 3.23 14.30
CA VAL A 208 47.86 1.93 14.07
C VAL A 208 48.58 1.30 12.88
N LYS A 209 49.35 0.24 13.12
CA LYS A 209 49.95 -0.54 12.04
C LYS A 209 48.84 -1.35 11.39
N GLU A 210 48.74 -1.21 10.08
CA GLU A 210 47.77 -1.72 9.10
C GLU A 210 47.69 -3.25 8.98
N ALA A 211 47.64 -3.93 10.12
CA ALA A 211 47.32 -5.34 10.24
C ALA A 211 46.45 -5.53 11.48
N GLU A 212 45.44 -4.66 11.65
CA GLU A 212 44.38 -4.98 12.58
C GLU A 212 43.67 -6.24 12.05
N PRO A 213 43.43 -7.25 12.91
CA PRO A 213 42.55 -8.34 12.51
C PRO A 213 41.25 -7.72 12.03
N LYS A 214 40.69 -8.24 10.92
CA LYS A 214 39.36 -7.82 10.47
C LYS A 214 38.44 -7.83 11.70
N PRO A 215 37.63 -6.77 11.92
CA PRO A 215 36.71 -6.76 13.03
C PRO A 215 35.90 -8.05 12.99
N ILE A 216 35.76 -8.68 14.15
CA ILE A 216 34.93 -9.88 14.32
C ILE A 216 33.55 -9.53 13.78
N ARG A 217 33.07 -10.27 12.76
CA ARG A 217 31.75 -9.97 12.20
C ARG A 217 30.67 -10.50 13.12
N ILE A 218 29.52 -9.82 13.08
CA ILE A 218 28.30 -10.31 13.73
C ILE A 218 27.99 -11.73 13.24
N GLY A 219 27.84 -12.66 14.17
CA GLY A 219 27.58 -14.08 13.93
C GLY A 219 28.84 -14.95 13.83
N GLU A 220 30.05 -14.40 13.89
CA GLU A 220 31.31 -15.17 13.89
C GLU A 220 31.71 -15.66 15.29
N VAL A 221 31.30 -14.96 16.36
CA VAL A 221 31.57 -15.37 17.74
C VAL A 221 30.33 -15.93 18.41
N LYS A 222 30.40 -17.21 18.76
CA LYS A 222 29.33 -17.89 19.50
C LYS A 222 29.08 -17.17 20.84
N GLY A 223 27.85 -16.69 21.03
CA GLY A 223 27.42 -16.00 22.25
C GLY A 223 27.52 -14.47 22.23
N GLU A 224 28.06 -13.86 21.17
CA GLU A 224 28.10 -12.41 21.05
C GLU A 224 26.71 -11.76 20.88
N GLU A 225 25.73 -12.56 20.46
CA GLU A 225 24.31 -12.23 20.36
C GLU A 225 23.77 -11.57 21.65
N VAL A 226 24.31 -11.92 22.82
CA VAL A 226 23.90 -11.36 24.12
C VAL A 226 24.29 -9.88 24.24
N TYR A 227 25.33 -9.44 23.54
CA TYR A 227 25.80 -8.05 23.55
C TYR A 227 25.14 -7.17 22.49
N LEU A 228 24.48 -7.78 21.50
CA LEU A 228 23.74 -7.07 20.49
C LEU A 228 22.30 -6.86 20.98
N ALA A 229 21.94 -5.63 21.34
CA ALA A 229 20.67 -5.33 22.02
C ALA A 229 19.44 -5.92 21.31
N ALA A 230 19.40 -5.87 19.98
CA ALA A 230 18.28 -6.44 19.20
C ALA A 230 18.22 -7.98 19.27
N PHE A 231 19.36 -8.65 19.40
CA PHE A 231 19.44 -10.11 19.56
C PHE A 231 19.13 -10.52 20.99
N ALA A 232 19.72 -9.83 21.97
CA ALA A 232 19.44 -10.01 23.39
C ALA A 232 17.94 -9.80 23.72
N ALA A 233 17.28 -8.85 23.05
CA ALA A 233 15.85 -8.62 23.16
C ALA A 233 14.98 -9.70 22.49
N GLY A 234 15.58 -10.66 21.78
CA GLY A 234 14.87 -11.73 21.08
C GLY A 234 14.03 -11.23 19.90
N ASN A 235 14.49 -10.19 19.19
CA ASN A 235 13.75 -9.66 18.04
C ASN A 235 13.49 -10.76 17.00
N PRO A 236 12.23 -11.08 16.67
CA PRO A 236 11.89 -12.13 15.72
C PRO A 236 12.54 -11.99 14.34
N ILE A 237 12.74 -10.76 13.86
CA ILE A 237 13.40 -10.50 12.56
C ILE A 237 14.85 -11.01 12.57
N ASN A 238 15.54 -10.90 13.72
CA ASN A 238 16.91 -11.39 13.83
C ASN A 238 16.98 -12.92 13.78
N ARG A 239 15.93 -13.63 14.20
CA ARG A 239 15.87 -15.08 14.08
C ARG A 239 15.90 -15.52 12.61
N VAL A 240 15.16 -14.84 11.74
CA VAL A 240 15.14 -15.11 10.30
C VAL A 240 16.53 -14.87 9.68
N ARG A 241 17.19 -13.78 10.10
CA ARG A 241 18.57 -13.45 9.68
C ARG A 241 19.59 -14.51 10.13
N LEU A 242 19.51 -14.98 11.37
CA LEU A 242 20.39 -16.04 11.89
C LEU A 242 20.15 -17.40 11.25
N GLU A 243 18.89 -17.73 10.95
CA GLU A 243 18.52 -18.94 10.23
C GLU A 243 18.86 -18.87 8.73
N ARG A 244 19.44 -17.74 8.27
CA ARG A 244 19.83 -17.48 6.87
C ARG A 244 18.68 -17.72 5.89
N LYS A 245 17.49 -17.25 6.25
CA LYS A 245 16.30 -17.32 5.38
C LYS A 245 16.09 -15.99 4.66
N TYR A 246 15.63 -16.10 3.42
CA TYR A 246 15.35 -14.95 2.56
C TYR A 246 13.90 -14.47 2.65
N ILE A 247 13.02 -15.34 3.13
CA ILE A 247 11.59 -15.08 3.27
C ILE A 247 11.22 -15.07 4.74
N GLU A 248 10.58 -13.97 5.16
CA GLU A 248 9.91 -13.89 6.45
C GLU A 248 8.43 -14.25 6.27
N LYS A 249 7.97 -15.25 7.02
CA LYS A 249 6.54 -15.53 7.16
C LYS A 249 5.97 -14.70 8.31
N ILE A 250 5.01 -13.84 8.01
CA ILE A 250 4.34 -12.98 8.98
C ILE A 250 2.82 -13.23 8.95
N ILE A 251 2.15 -12.91 10.05
CA ILE A 251 0.71 -13.06 10.21
C ILE A 251 0.10 -11.71 10.60
N GLY A 252 -0.95 -11.29 9.91
CA GLY A 252 -1.75 -10.11 10.23
C GLY A 252 -3.18 -10.49 10.64
N LYS A 253 -3.75 -9.73 11.57
CA LYS A 253 -5.16 -9.81 11.99
C LYS A 253 -5.87 -8.47 11.75
N GLY A 254 -5.43 -7.76 10.71
CA GLY A 254 -5.84 -6.40 10.38
C GLY A 254 -4.68 -5.40 10.36
N PRO A 255 -4.95 -4.12 10.02
CA PRO A 255 -3.93 -3.10 9.89
C PRO A 255 -3.13 -2.90 11.19
N GLY A 256 -1.80 -2.84 11.08
CA GLY A 256 -0.90 -2.60 12.23
C GLY A 256 -0.77 -3.76 13.22
N THR A 257 -1.29 -4.95 12.90
CA THR A 257 -1.24 -6.13 13.78
C THR A 257 -0.29 -7.23 13.29
N ILE A 258 0.58 -6.91 12.32
CA ILE A 258 1.56 -7.87 11.79
C ILE A 258 2.47 -8.33 12.91
N VAL A 259 2.64 -9.65 13.00
CA VAL A 259 3.65 -10.28 13.84
C VAL A 259 4.37 -11.37 13.05
N THR A 260 5.64 -11.62 13.36
CA THR A 260 6.38 -12.75 12.79
C THR A 260 5.69 -14.07 13.16
N ALA A 261 5.50 -14.94 12.17
CA ALA A 261 4.87 -16.23 12.38
C ALA A 261 5.75 -17.14 13.26
N ARG A 262 5.11 -18.00 14.06
CA ARG A 262 5.83 -18.97 14.89
C ARG A 262 6.62 -20.00 14.07
N THR A 263 6.10 -20.36 12.89
CA THR A 263 6.79 -21.21 11.92
C THR A 263 7.37 -20.36 10.81
N GLN A 264 8.62 -20.66 10.43
CA GLN A 264 9.33 -20.04 9.30
C GLN A 264 9.63 -21.15 8.29
N ASP A 265 8.57 -21.72 7.73
CA ASP A 265 8.58 -22.85 6.78
C ASP A 265 8.51 -22.37 5.31
N ALA A 266 8.48 -21.06 5.08
CA ALA A 266 8.54 -20.48 3.75
C ALA A 266 9.97 -20.50 3.21
N ASN A 267 10.10 -20.73 1.90
CA ASN A 267 11.35 -20.73 1.18
C ASN A 267 11.16 -20.12 -0.21
N GLY A 268 12.24 -19.62 -0.81
CA GLY A 268 12.25 -19.06 -2.15
C GLY A 268 13.62 -18.50 -2.48
N LYS A 269 13.74 -17.79 -3.60
CA LYS A 269 14.97 -17.16 -4.07
C LYS A 269 14.58 -16.04 -5.04
N GLY A 270 15.28 -14.92 -4.96
CA GLY A 270 15.22 -13.80 -5.90
C GLY A 270 16.39 -13.80 -6.86
#